data_AF-A0A226BZ66-F1
#
_entry.id   AF-A0A226BZ66-F1
#
_cell.length_a   1.000
_cell.length_b   1.000
_cell.length_c   1.000
_cell.angle_alpha   90.00
_cell.angle_beta   90.00
_cell.angle_gamma   90.00
#
_symmetry.space_group_name_H-M   'P 1'
#
loop_
_entity.id
_entity.type
_entity.pdbx_description
1 polymer ?
#
loop_
_entity_poly.entity_id
_entity_poly.type
_entity_poly.pdbx_seq_one_letter_code
_entity_poly.pdbx_strand_id
1 'polypeptide(L)'
;MCGHAGVGHCHSHMGLIQDDSGGLAVLLSLFQKATQVSLSIKKIEVTTGLHGSIKVITESGGIGVSYPRRGVTPQEAKIIKSLEGKQAIRTQTLVVEAFGRLYGQGVLETPVSLQSAICKAALNSFVKQFPSQFYICNENVVGNEGIIIGTVLDIDNIAVSALATVNATKGGLGPNEDLEGNSPIGNKGKLMKKLDLDKIPSIVIEGKVYNPSMSKKLDNSTFTVRADDIDDNPVVAEAIKTAAKSQGISIIHDNSTMKRTPGKLTENKNAFADKLISSAQQLKENEYSHEKVLTLSEIAKLVSEDAGGITFMSDRLHSILGGVGLLPATSAVYNLVVTENYFKENIMPVITDTDLKLFEKIAVKSINELSKNLDKATDHLFNNQSKTLLDEYVKTINI
;
A
#
# COMPACT_ATOMS: atom_id res chain seq x y z
N MET A 1 9.48 11.33 -2.51
CA MET A 1 8.36 10.48 -2.96
C MET A 1 8.25 9.28 -2.04
N CYS A 2 7.03 8.86 -1.73
CA CYS A 2 6.76 7.69 -0.91
C CYS A 2 5.76 6.79 -1.63
N GLY A 3 5.97 5.49 -1.56
CA GLY A 3 5.09 4.48 -2.13
C GLY A 3 5.18 3.22 -1.32
N HIS A 4 4.07 2.48 -1.25
CA HIS A 4 3.99 1.30 -0.40
C HIS A 4 3.29 0.13 -1.08
N ALA A 5 3.38 -1.03 -0.43
CA ALA A 5 2.51 -2.15 -0.67
C ALA A 5 1.86 -2.57 0.64
N GLY A 6 0.55 -2.40 0.72
CA GLY A 6 -0.31 -3.01 1.72
C GLY A 6 -0.52 -4.49 1.41
N VAL A 7 0.33 -5.35 1.96
CA VAL A 7 0.34 -6.78 1.58
C VAL A 7 -0.93 -7.45 2.08
N GLY A 8 -1.76 -7.91 1.13
CA GLY A 8 -3.08 -8.48 1.39
C GLY A 8 -4.22 -7.46 1.52
N HIS A 9 -3.97 -6.16 1.40
CA HIS A 9 -4.98 -5.11 1.53
C HIS A 9 -5.80 -4.92 0.26
N CYS A 10 -6.60 -5.91 -0.09
CA CYS A 10 -7.42 -5.85 -1.29
C CYS A 10 -8.79 -5.22 -1.06
N HIS A 11 -9.36 -5.37 0.14
CA HIS A 11 -10.71 -4.91 0.47
C HIS A 11 -10.68 -3.99 1.70
N SER A 12 -11.58 -3.02 1.72
CA SER A 12 -11.75 -2.09 2.82
C SER A 12 -13.23 -1.71 3.01
N HIS A 13 -13.50 -0.95 4.06
CA HIS A 13 -14.83 -0.50 4.44
C HIS A 13 -15.57 0.21 3.29
N MET A 14 -16.90 0.15 3.34
CA MET A 14 -17.80 0.78 2.35
C MET A 14 -17.65 0.22 0.92
N GLY A 15 -17.14 -1.01 0.77
CA GLY A 15 -16.99 -1.68 -0.52
C GLY A 15 -15.84 -1.14 -1.38
N LEU A 16 -14.84 -0.49 -0.75
CA LEU A 16 -13.62 -0.10 -1.42
C LEU A 16 -12.76 -1.33 -1.68
N ILE A 17 -12.22 -1.44 -2.91
CA ILE A 17 -11.42 -2.59 -3.35
C ILE A 17 -10.22 -2.05 -4.11
N GLN A 18 -9.01 -2.56 -3.87
CA GLN A 18 -7.79 -1.96 -4.39
C GLN A 18 -6.67 -2.95 -4.71
N ASP A 19 -5.83 -2.56 -5.67
CA ASP A 19 -4.44 -2.98 -5.75
C ASP A 19 -3.60 -1.99 -4.97
N ASP A 20 -3.30 -2.33 -3.72
CA ASP A 20 -2.61 -1.46 -2.77
C ASP A 20 -1.08 -1.51 -2.91
N SER A 21 -0.58 -2.10 -4.01
CA SER A 21 0.85 -2.21 -4.31
C SER A 21 1.33 -1.23 -5.39
N GLY A 22 0.43 -0.38 -5.89
CA GLY A 22 0.72 0.56 -6.99
C GLY A 22 1.85 1.53 -6.66
N GLY A 23 1.85 2.11 -5.45
CA GLY A 23 2.92 3.00 -5.00
C GLY A 23 4.29 2.34 -4.99
N LEU A 24 4.37 1.12 -4.46
CA LEU A 24 5.59 0.32 -4.50
C LEU A 24 6.01 0.00 -5.93
N ALA A 25 5.07 -0.39 -6.80
CA ALA A 25 5.35 -0.73 -8.19
C ALA A 25 6.02 0.43 -8.93
N VAL A 26 5.54 1.66 -8.71
CA VAL A 26 6.14 2.87 -9.30
C VAL A 26 7.55 3.08 -8.81
N LEU A 27 7.80 2.99 -7.49
CA LEU A 27 9.14 3.17 -6.95
C LEU A 27 10.10 2.07 -7.41
N LEU A 28 9.68 0.81 -7.43
CA LEU A 28 10.47 -0.30 -7.94
C LEU A 28 10.89 -0.08 -9.41
N SER A 29 9.96 0.39 -10.23
CA SER A 29 10.25 0.69 -11.64
C SER A 29 11.20 1.88 -11.81
N LEU A 30 11.01 2.95 -11.03
CA LEU A 30 11.94 4.09 -11.04
C LEU A 30 13.34 3.69 -10.56
N PHE A 31 13.44 2.89 -9.50
CA PHE A 31 14.71 2.32 -9.04
C PHE A 31 15.35 1.45 -10.10
N GLN A 32 14.58 0.58 -10.77
CA GLN A 32 15.07 -0.25 -11.86
C GLN A 32 15.59 0.60 -13.02
N LYS A 33 14.91 1.67 -13.42
CA LYS A 33 15.39 2.58 -14.48
C LYS A 33 16.68 3.31 -14.08
N ALA A 34 16.78 3.75 -12.84
CA ALA A 34 17.95 4.47 -12.34
C ALA A 34 19.19 3.56 -12.19
N THR A 35 19.00 2.28 -11.91
CA THR A 35 20.08 1.36 -11.52
C THR A 35 20.33 0.23 -12.52
N GLN A 36 19.40 -0.02 -13.43
CA GLN A 36 19.37 -1.17 -14.35
C GLN A 36 19.35 -2.53 -13.66
N VAL A 37 18.94 -2.59 -12.38
CA VAL A 37 18.79 -3.84 -11.61
C VAL A 37 17.64 -4.68 -12.17
N SER A 38 17.92 -5.94 -12.50
CA SER A 38 16.89 -6.89 -12.91
C SER A 38 16.05 -7.33 -11.70
N LEU A 39 14.74 -7.12 -11.81
CA LEU A 39 13.75 -7.60 -10.85
C LEU A 39 13.04 -8.87 -11.33
N SER A 40 13.54 -9.51 -12.39
CA SER A 40 13.04 -10.81 -12.85
C SER A 40 13.17 -11.83 -11.71
N ILE A 41 12.09 -12.57 -11.44
CA ILE A 41 12.10 -13.66 -10.49
C ILE A 41 12.89 -14.82 -11.10
N LYS A 42 14.09 -15.07 -10.58
CA LYS A 42 14.96 -16.15 -11.04
C LYS A 42 14.45 -17.52 -10.59
N LYS A 43 13.98 -17.60 -9.34
CA LYS A 43 13.58 -18.86 -8.72
C LYS A 43 12.63 -18.62 -7.56
N ILE A 44 11.67 -19.53 -7.37
CA ILE A 44 10.84 -19.58 -6.16
C ILE A 44 11.00 -20.95 -5.49
N GLU A 45 11.56 -20.91 -4.29
CA GLU A 45 11.74 -22.08 -3.43
C GLU A 45 10.55 -22.16 -2.47
N VAL A 46 9.78 -23.25 -2.56
CA VAL A 46 8.61 -23.48 -1.72
C VAL A 46 8.84 -24.73 -0.88
N THR A 47 8.78 -24.57 0.44
CA THR A 47 8.66 -25.67 1.40
C THR A 47 7.18 -25.92 1.65
N THR A 48 6.72 -27.14 1.42
CA THR A 48 5.32 -27.54 1.64
C THR A 48 5.10 -28.09 3.05
N GLY A 49 3.84 -28.22 3.45
CA GLY A 49 3.41 -28.73 4.75
C GLY A 49 3.00 -27.62 5.72
N LEU A 50 2.64 -28.00 6.94
CA LEU A 50 2.11 -27.12 7.98
C LEU A 50 3.08 -26.00 8.42
N HIS A 51 4.39 -26.22 8.25
CA HIS A 51 5.44 -25.24 8.49
C HIS A 51 6.08 -24.78 7.17
N GLY A 52 5.26 -24.68 6.12
CA GLY A 52 5.68 -24.28 4.79
C GLY A 52 6.21 -22.84 4.74
N SER A 53 7.00 -22.55 3.72
CA SER A 53 7.62 -21.25 3.51
C SER A 53 7.75 -20.95 2.03
N ILE A 54 7.68 -19.68 1.66
CA ILE A 54 7.88 -19.20 0.29
C ILE A 54 9.11 -18.31 0.27
N LYS A 55 10.09 -18.66 -0.55
CA LYS A 55 11.31 -17.89 -0.75
C LYS A 55 11.45 -17.51 -2.22
N VAL A 56 11.44 -16.21 -2.50
CA VAL A 56 11.60 -15.64 -3.84
C VAL A 56 13.03 -15.13 -3.99
N ILE A 57 13.65 -15.45 -5.11
CA ILE A 57 15.02 -15.04 -5.47
C ILE A 57 14.97 -14.32 -6.82
N THR A 58 15.47 -13.09 -6.89
CA THR A 58 15.58 -12.33 -8.14
C THR A 58 16.89 -12.63 -8.87
N GLU A 59 16.98 -12.26 -10.15
CA GLU A 59 18.23 -12.36 -10.93
C GLU A 59 19.38 -11.56 -10.32
N SER A 60 19.08 -10.39 -9.76
CA SER A 60 20.05 -9.56 -9.04
C SER A 60 20.34 -10.04 -7.61
N GLY A 61 19.88 -11.24 -7.27
CA GLY A 61 20.22 -11.92 -6.02
C GLY A 61 19.43 -11.45 -4.81
N GLY A 62 18.43 -10.57 -4.97
CA GLY A 62 17.51 -10.19 -3.91
C GLY A 62 16.73 -11.39 -3.39
N ILE A 63 16.55 -11.46 -2.08
CA ILE A 63 15.86 -12.58 -1.42
C ILE A 63 14.75 -12.04 -0.53
N GLY A 64 13.55 -12.61 -0.68
CA GLY A 64 12.42 -12.38 0.22
C GLY A 64 11.86 -13.72 0.67
N VAL A 65 11.54 -13.83 1.96
CA VAL A 65 10.99 -15.05 2.56
C VAL A 65 9.78 -14.71 3.41
N SER A 66 8.72 -15.50 3.31
CA SER A 66 7.51 -15.38 4.12
C SER A 66 6.96 -16.76 4.50
N TYR A 67 6.10 -16.76 5.51
CA TYR A 67 5.60 -17.97 6.15
C TYR A 67 4.08 -17.86 6.36
N PRO A 68 3.25 -18.52 5.53
CA PRO A 68 1.82 -18.58 5.77
C PRO A 68 1.53 -19.39 7.04
N ARG A 69 0.60 -18.92 7.88
CA ARG A 69 0.30 -19.53 9.18
C ARG A 69 -0.25 -20.96 9.03
N ARG A 70 -1.05 -21.22 7.99
CA ARG A 70 -1.64 -22.54 7.67
C ARG A 70 -0.76 -23.41 6.76
N GLY A 71 0.48 -23.01 6.50
CA GLY A 71 1.41 -23.76 5.68
C GLY A 71 1.15 -23.63 4.18
N VAL A 72 1.78 -24.50 3.39
CA VAL A 72 1.68 -24.49 1.91
C VAL A 72 1.42 -25.89 1.38
N THR A 73 0.40 -26.07 0.56
CA THR A 73 0.10 -27.33 -0.11
C THR A 73 1.01 -27.56 -1.33
N PRO A 74 1.18 -28.82 -1.78
CA PRO A 74 1.87 -29.12 -3.02
C PRO A 74 1.25 -28.46 -4.27
N GLN A 75 -0.06 -28.22 -4.27
CA GLN A 75 -0.78 -27.59 -5.38
C GLN A 75 -0.50 -26.09 -5.42
N GLU A 76 -0.55 -25.41 -4.28
CA GLU A 76 -0.15 -24.01 -4.18
C GLU A 76 1.32 -23.83 -4.58
N ALA A 77 2.21 -24.76 -4.19
CA ALA A 77 3.61 -24.71 -4.61
C ALA A 77 3.78 -24.76 -6.14
N LYS A 78 2.92 -25.51 -6.86
CA LYS A 78 2.92 -25.54 -8.33
C LYS A 78 2.44 -24.21 -8.92
N ILE A 79 1.36 -23.65 -8.36
CA ILE A 79 0.81 -22.35 -8.78
C ILE A 79 1.87 -21.25 -8.58
N ILE A 80 2.48 -21.19 -7.40
CA ILE A 80 3.51 -20.20 -7.06
C ILE A 80 4.66 -20.22 -8.06
N LYS A 81 5.15 -21.41 -8.44
CA LYS A 81 6.27 -21.56 -9.39
C LYS A 81 5.96 -21.03 -10.79
N SER A 82 4.69 -20.86 -11.18
CA SER A 82 4.33 -20.26 -12.47
C SER A 82 4.78 -18.80 -12.61
N LEU A 83 5.16 -18.14 -11.51
CA LEU A 83 5.66 -16.77 -11.50
C LEU A 83 7.17 -16.65 -11.72
N GLU A 84 7.91 -17.76 -11.82
CA GLU A 84 9.31 -17.72 -12.24
C GLU A 84 9.43 -17.07 -13.64
N GLY A 85 10.39 -16.17 -13.79
CA GLY A 85 10.59 -15.35 -15.00
C GLY A 85 9.77 -14.06 -15.07
N LYS A 86 8.80 -13.83 -14.17
CA LYS A 86 8.01 -12.58 -14.13
C LYS A 86 8.78 -11.43 -13.47
N GLN A 87 8.40 -10.19 -13.76
CA GLN A 87 8.97 -8.99 -13.12
C GLN A 87 8.36 -8.76 -11.74
N ALA A 88 9.17 -8.76 -10.68
CA ALA A 88 8.76 -8.52 -9.30
C ALA A 88 8.44 -7.02 -9.02
N ILE A 89 7.56 -6.42 -9.82
CA ILE A 89 7.17 -5.00 -9.74
C ILE A 89 5.69 -4.88 -9.34
N ARG A 90 4.78 -5.45 -10.14
CA ARG A 90 3.32 -5.40 -9.93
C ARG A 90 2.88 -6.52 -8.98
N THR A 91 3.36 -6.45 -7.74
CA THR A 91 3.40 -7.60 -6.82
C THR A 91 2.01 -8.19 -6.50
N GLN A 92 1.00 -7.36 -6.23
CA GLN A 92 -0.36 -7.84 -6.05
C GLN A 92 -0.91 -8.44 -7.35
N THR A 93 -0.74 -7.75 -8.48
CA THR A 93 -1.16 -8.27 -9.79
C THR A 93 -0.58 -9.66 -10.09
N LEU A 94 0.70 -9.90 -9.82
CA LEU A 94 1.31 -11.23 -10.02
C LEU A 94 0.61 -12.32 -9.21
N VAL A 95 0.26 -12.01 -7.96
CA VAL A 95 -0.45 -12.97 -7.10
C VAL A 95 -1.87 -13.22 -7.61
N VAL A 96 -2.56 -12.17 -8.05
CA VAL A 96 -3.90 -12.29 -8.66
C VAL A 96 -3.85 -13.03 -9.99
N GLU A 97 -2.83 -12.83 -10.83
CA GLU A 97 -2.63 -13.59 -12.07
C GLU A 97 -2.44 -15.10 -11.78
N ALA A 98 -1.77 -15.46 -10.69
CA ALA A 98 -1.52 -16.86 -10.32
C ALA A 98 -2.71 -17.52 -9.62
N PHE A 99 -3.36 -16.82 -8.67
CA PHE A 99 -4.38 -17.39 -7.79
C PHE A 99 -5.82 -16.97 -8.12
N GLY A 100 -5.99 -15.98 -8.99
CA GLY A 100 -7.27 -15.37 -9.36
C GLY A 100 -7.80 -14.35 -8.37
N ARG A 101 -7.44 -14.43 -7.07
CA ARG A 101 -7.86 -13.48 -6.02
C ARG A 101 -6.81 -13.31 -4.93
N LEU A 102 -6.95 -12.22 -4.17
CA LEU A 102 -6.18 -11.90 -2.98
C LEU A 102 -7.13 -11.36 -1.90
N TYR A 103 -7.08 -11.92 -0.70
CA TYR A 103 -7.83 -11.43 0.47
C TYR A 103 -6.92 -11.49 1.70
N GLY A 104 -6.85 -10.37 2.42
CA GLY A 104 -6.16 -10.25 3.70
C GLY A 104 -6.92 -10.92 4.84
N GLN A 105 -6.70 -10.42 6.06
CA GLN A 105 -7.31 -10.87 7.31
C GLN A 105 -7.06 -12.36 7.61
N GLY A 106 -6.01 -12.91 7.03
CA GLY A 106 -5.72 -14.33 7.07
C GLY A 106 -6.79 -15.16 6.36
N VAL A 107 -7.44 -14.66 5.31
CA VAL A 107 -8.35 -15.44 4.45
C VAL A 107 -7.54 -16.24 3.44
N LEU A 108 -6.72 -15.56 2.62
CA LEU A 108 -5.83 -16.17 1.62
C LEU A 108 -4.35 -16.05 2.02
N GLU A 109 -3.96 -16.74 3.09
CA GLU A 109 -2.62 -16.64 3.70
C GLU A 109 -1.46 -16.97 2.74
N THR A 110 -1.63 -17.96 1.85
CA THR A 110 -0.59 -18.34 0.89
C THR A 110 -0.38 -17.26 -0.19
N PRO A 111 -1.42 -16.76 -0.89
CA PRO A 111 -1.32 -15.57 -1.75
C PRO A 111 -0.69 -14.35 -1.08
N VAL A 112 -1.14 -13.99 0.14
CA VAL A 112 -0.62 -12.83 0.89
C VAL A 112 0.86 -13.04 1.23
N SER A 113 1.24 -14.24 1.66
CA SER A 113 2.64 -14.59 1.91
C SER A 113 3.48 -14.52 0.65
N LEU A 114 2.98 -15.00 -0.49
CA LEU A 114 3.68 -14.89 -1.76
C LEU A 114 3.95 -13.42 -2.13
N GLN A 115 2.96 -12.53 -2.01
CA GLN A 115 3.13 -11.10 -2.24
C GLN A 115 4.24 -10.54 -1.33
N SER A 116 4.18 -10.85 -0.03
CA SER A 116 5.22 -10.46 0.96
C SER A 116 6.63 -10.88 0.52
N ALA A 117 6.80 -12.12 0.06
CA ALA A 117 8.09 -12.63 -0.41
C ALA A 117 8.57 -11.93 -1.69
N ILE A 118 7.68 -11.68 -2.66
CA ILE A 118 8.00 -10.96 -3.89
C ILE A 118 8.44 -9.52 -3.58
N CYS A 119 7.66 -8.79 -2.78
CA CYS A 119 7.98 -7.42 -2.36
C CYS A 119 9.36 -7.33 -1.69
N LYS A 120 9.62 -8.23 -0.73
CA LYS A 120 10.90 -8.29 -0.01
C LYS A 120 12.07 -8.61 -0.95
N ALA A 121 11.90 -9.56 -1.86
CA ALA A 121 12.94 -9.91 -2.82
C ALA A 121 13.26 -8.74 -3.77
N ALA A 122 12.24 -8.03 -4.24
CA ALA A 122 12.39 -6.87 -5.11
C ALA A 122 13.21 -5.76 -4.43
N LEU A 123 12.82 -5.34 -3.22
CA LEU A 123 13.55 -4.30 -2.49
C LEU A 123 14.96 -4.74 -2.09
N ASN A 124 15.13 -6.00 -1.66
CA ASN A 124 16.44 -6.53 -1.31
C ASN A 124 17.42 -6.59 -2.50
N SER A 125 16.91 -6.64 -3.73
CA SER A 125 17.73 -6.62 -4.95
C SER A 125 18.58 -5.35 -5.05
N PHE A 126 17.97 -4.19 -4.80
CA PHE A 126 18.68 -2.90 -4.85
C PHE A 126 19.73 -2.78 -3.75
N VAL A 127 19.39 -3.19 -2.52
CA VAL A 127 20.32 -3.15 -1.38
C VAL A 127 21.54 -4.05 -1.61
N LYS A 128 21.36 -5.21 -2.25
CA LYS A 128 22.49 -6.10 -2.57
C LYS A 128 23.39 -5.56 -3.67
N GLN A 129 22.81 -4.95 -4.70
CA GLN A 129 23.58 -4.43 -5.83
C GLN A 129 24.22 -3.06 -5.51
N PHE A 130 23.58 -2.25 -4.66
CA PHE A 130 23.98 -0.89 -4.33
C PHE A 130 23.93 -0.62 -2.82
N PRO A 131 24.71 -1.34 -1.99
CA PRO A 131 24.64 -1.28 -0.53
C PRO A 131 25.03 0.08 0.08
N SER A 132 25.77 0.91 -0.66
CA SER A 132 26.13 2.27 -0.23
C SER A 132 25.09 3.33 -0.60
N GLN A 133 24.18 3.03 -1.54
CA GLN A 133 23.19 3.99 -2.04
C GLN A 133 21.80 3.72 -1.46
N PHE A 134 21.42 2.44 -1.32
CA PHE A 134 20.13 2.05 -0.77
C PHE A 134 20.25 1.72 0.72
N TYR A 135 19.54 2.50 1.52
CA TYR A 135 19.39 2.23 2.94
C TYR A 135 18.20 1.32 3.17
N ILE A 136 18.32 0.39 4.12
CA ILE A 136 17.28 -0.56 4.47
C ILE A 136 17.01 -0.53 5.97
N CYS A 137 15.74 -0.71 6.35
CA CYS A 137 15.36 -1.09 7.69
C CYS A 137 14.19 -2.09 7.66
N ASN A 138 14.05 -2.88 8.73
CA ASN A 138 12.87 -3.71 8.93
C ASN A 138 11.73 -2.85 9.48
N GLU A 139 10.52 -3.19 9.08
CA GLU A 139 9.32 -2.75 9.77
C GLU A 139 9.37 -3.21 11.24
N ASN A 140 9.16 -2.27 12.16
CA ASN A 140 9.21 -2.53 13.60
C ASN A 140 7.84 -2.39 14.27
N VAL A 141 6.76 -2.46 13.50
CA VAL A 141 5.42 -2.66 14.02
C VAL A 141 5.28 -4.12 14.48
N VAL A 142 4.77 -4.32 15.70
CA VAL A 142 4.62 -5.67 16.27
C VAL A 142 3.74 -6.54 15.37
N GLY A 143 4.19 -7.77 15.11
CA GLY A 143 3.49 -8.72 14.24
C GLY A 143 3.83 -8.58 12.75
N ASN A 144 4.48 -7.49 12.34
CA ASN A 144 4.88 -7.29 10.96
C ASN A 144 6.25 -7.92 10.63
N GLU A 145 6.47 -8.15 9.34
CA GLU A 145 7.66 -8.74 8.71
C GLU A 145 8.09 -7.99 7.43
N GLY A 146 7.54 -6.80 7.22
CA GLY A 146 7.87 -5.93 6.10
C GLY A 146 9.29 -5.36 6.15
N ILE A 147 9.73 -4.80 5.04
CA ILE A 147 10.99 -4.06 4.93
C ILE A 147 10.77 -2.73 4.23
N ILE A 148 11.63 -1.78 4.52
CA ILE A 148 11.59 -0.43 3.97
C ILE A 148 12.97 -0.14 3.40
N ILE A 149 13.01 0.36 2.17
CA ILE A 149 14.24 0.91 1.60
C ILE A 149 14.04 2.36 1.21
N GLY A 150 15.13 3.12 1.27
CA GLY A 150 15.14 4.47 0.74
C GLY A 150 16.48 4.83 0.16
N THR A 151 16.43 5.78 -0.77
CA THR A 151 17.59 6.25 -1.55
C THR A 151 17.32 7.68 -2.00
N VAL A 152 18.34 8.33 -2.58
CA VAL A 152 18.20 9.59 -3.32
C VAL A 152 18.39 9.28 -4.79
N LEU A 153 17.39 9.58 -5.62
CA LEU A 153 17.44 9.44 -7.07
C LEU A 153 17.74 10.79 -7.72
N ASP A 154 18.46 10.76 -8.83
CA ASP A 154 18.47 11.88 -9.78
C ASP A 154 17.31 11.69 -10.76
N ILE A 155 16.35 12.62 -10.75
CA ILE A 155 15.24 12.66 -11.71
C ILE A 155 15.26 14.03 -12.39
N ASP A 156 15.64 14.07 -13.66
CA ASP A 156 15.77 15.31 -14.45
C ASP A 156 16.69 16.37 -13.80
N ASN A 157 17.82 15.95 -13.21
CA ASN A 157 18.78 16.76 -12.44
C ASN A 157 18.21 17.29 -11.10
N ILE A 158 17.14 16.67 -10.60
CA ILE A 158 16.56 16.96 -9.28
C ILE A 158 16.88 15.80 -8.36
N ALA A 159 17.53 16.08 -7.24
CA ALA A 159 17.74 15.10 -6.18
C ALA A 159 16.42 14.81 -5.46
N VAL A 160 15.95 13.57 -5.54
CA VAL A 160 14.66 13.14 -4.97
C VAL A 160 14.88 12.02 -3.97
N SER A 161 14.63 12.31 -2.70
CA SER A 161 14.50 11.27 -1.67
C SER A 161 13.28 10.41 -1.96
N ALA A 162 13.50 9.10 -2.07
CA ALA A 162 12.48 8.11 -2.38
C ALA A 162 12.43 7.02 -1.31
N LEU A 163 11.23 6.65 -0.89
CA LEU A 163 11.00 5.68 0.18
C LEU A 163 9.97 4.63 -0.24
N ALA A 164 10.42 3.38 -0.37
CA ALA A 164 9.58 2.24 -0.73
C ALA A 164 9.34 1.37 0.52
N THR A 165 8.06 1.23 0.88
CA THR A 165 7.63 0.55 2.10
C THR A 165 6.89 -0.74 1.74
N VAL A 166 7.17 -1.84 2.43
CA VAL A 166 6.35 -3.05 2.37
C VAL A 166 5.71 -3.19 3.74
N ASN A 167 4.40 -3.04 3.83
CA ASN A 167 3.63 -3.29 5.03
C ASN A 167 3.11 -4.72 4.98
N ALA A 168 3.67 -5.61 5.80
CA ALA A 168 3.34 -7.03 5.73
C ALA A 168 3.27 -7.66 7.11
N THR A 169 2.16 -8.34 7.41
CA THR A 169 2.00 -9.08 8.67
C THR A 169 2.48 -10.52 8.55
N LYS A 170 3.17 -11.02 9.59
CA LYS A 170 3.58 -12.42 9.69
C LYS A 170 2.39 -13.36 9.54
N GLY A 171 2.59 -14.53 8.93
CA GLY A 171 1.53 -15.52 8.75
C GLY A 171 0.68 -15.34 7.50
N GLY A 172 0.96 -14.33 6.66
CA GLY A 172 0.11 -14.00 5.52
C GLY A 172 -1.24 -13.42 5.95
N LEU A 173 -1.26 -12.66 7.05
CA LEU A 173 -2.49 -12.13 7.61
C LEU A 173 -2.94 -10.89 6.85
N GLY A 174 -2.24 -9.77 7.04
CA GLY A 174 -2.48 -8.47 6.40
C GLY A 174 -3.91 -7.91 6.58
N PRO A 175 -4.13 -6.65 6.23
CA PRO A 175 -3.29 -5.48 6.43
C PRO A 175 -2.96 -5.16 7.90
N ASN A 176 -1.76 -4.61 8.09
CA ASN A 176 -1.34 -3.77 9.21
C ASN A 176 -0.29 -2.81 8.64
N GLU A 177 -0.66 -1.55 8.52
CA GLU A 177 -0.07 -0.54 7.65
C GLU A 177 0.17 0.77 8.41
N ASP A 178 0.46 0.68 9.71
CA ASP A 178 0.88 1.84 10.52
C ASP A 178 2.07 2.62 9.92
N LEU A 179 2.84 1.98 9.02
CA LEU A 179 3.92 2.61 8.27
C LEU A 179 3.56 2.97 6.82
N GLU A 180 2.30 3.06 6.42
CA GLU A 180 1.94 3.53 5.07
C GLU A 180 2.29 5.00 4.85
N GLY A 181 2.06 5.49 3.62
CA GLY A 181 2.27 6.88 3.23
C GLY A 181 3.65 7.41 3.60
N ASN A 182 3.70 8.54 4.31
CA ASN A 182 4.92 9.12 4.85
C ASN A 182 4.89 9.20 6.39
N SER A 183 4.27 8.23 7.05
CA SER A 183 4.32 8.04 8.51
C SER A 183 5.76 7.93 9.03
N PRO A 184 6.27 8.88 9.83
CA PRO A 184 7.67 8.88 10.30
C PRO A 184 7.83 8.20 11.67
N ILE A 185 7.18 7.05 11.87
CA ILE A 185 7.26 6.31 13.15
C ILE A 185 8.31 5.18 13.08
N GLY A 186 8.86 4.82 14.24
CA GLY A 186 9.78 3.69 14.38
C GLY A 186 11.04 3.77 13.50
N ASN A 187 11.42 2.63 12.93
CA ASN A 187 12.59 2.52 12.06
C ASN A 187 12.39 3.26 10.74
N LYS A 188 11.15 3.37 10.25
CA LYS A 188 10.81 4.21 9.08
C LYS A 188 11.16 5.66 9.36
N GLY A 189 10.77 6.20 10.51
CA GLY A 189 11.10 7.57 10.92
C GLY A 189 12.60 7.87 10.95
N LYS A 190 13.41 6.93 11.46
CA LYS A 190 14.89 7.06 11.45
C LYS A 190 15.45 7.12 10.03
N LEU A 191 14.94 6.25 9.15
CA LEU A 191 15.34 6.23 7.73
C LEU A 191 14.87 7.51 7.01
N MET A 192 13.66 7.98 7.27
CA MET A 192 13.14 9.23 6.73
C MET A 192 14.02 10.43 7.10
N LYS A 193 14.43 10.55 8.38
CA LYS A 193 15.36 11.60 8.83
C LYS A 193 16.71 11.54 8.12
N LYS A 194 17.21 10.34 7.84
CA LYS A 194 18.47 10.15 7.09
C LYS A 194 18.37 10.63 5.63
N LEU A 195 17.16 10.65 5.08
CA LEU A 195 16.86 11.08 3.71
C LEU A 195 16.25 12.49 3.66
N ASP A 196 16.27 13.23 4.78
CA ASP A 196 15.63 14.53 4.97
C ASP A 196 14.14 14.59 4.58
N LEU A 197 13.46 13.42 4.55
CA LEU A 197 12.03 13.31 4.22
C LEU A 197 11.12 13.94 5.28
N ASP A 198 11.65 14.30 6.45
CA ASP A 198 10.96 15.05 7.49
C ASP A 198 11.06 16.58 7.33
N LYS A 199 11.83 17.05 6.34
CA LYS A 199 12.09 18.47 6.07
C LYS A 199 11.69 18.93 4.67
N ILE A 200 11.32 18.00 3.80
CA ILE A 200 10.90 18.30 2.43
C ILE A 200 9.48 17.80 2.18
N PRO A 201 8.71 18.48 1.30
CA PRO A 201 7.39 18.00 0.91
C PRO A 201 7.50 16.66 0.18
N SER A 202 6.46 15.85 0.27
CA SER A 202 6.46 14.51 -0.33
C SER A 202 5.23 14.25 -1.19
N ILE A 203 5.46 13.66 -2.35
CA ILE A 203 4.41 13.06 -3.18
C ILE A 203 4.22 11.63 -2.68
N VAL A 204 3.02 11.30 -2.22
CA VAL A 204 2.61 9.94 -1.88
C VAL A 204 1.90 9.32 -3.07
N ILE A 205 2.28 8.10 -3.41
CA ILE A 205 1.74 7.36 -4.56
C ILE A 205 0.99 6.15 -4.01
N GLU A 206 -0.28 6.04 -4.38
CA GLU A 206 -1.17 4.97 -3.94
C GLU A 206 -1.54 4.03 -5.09
N GLY A 207 -2.37 3.06 -4.74
CA GLY A 207 -2.85 2.00 -5.62
C GLY A 207 -3.84 2.39 -6.72
N LYS A 208 -4.41 1.34 -7.31
CA LYS A 208 -5.57 1.44 -8.21
C LYS A 208 -6.79 0.91 -7.47
N VAL A 209 -7.87 1.67 -7.47
CA VAL A 209 -8.99 1.46 -6.54
C VAL A 209 -10.33 1.51 -7.26
N TYR A 210 -11.25 0.66 -6.82
CA TYR A 210 -12.69 0.82 -7.00
C TYR A 210 -13.25 1.50 -5.75
N ASN A 211 -13.86 2.66 -5.93
CA ASN A 211 -14.56 3.38 -4.87
C ASN A 211 -16.01 3.57 -5.31
N PRO A 212 -16.99 2.89 -4.69
CA PRO A 212 -18.39 2.94 -5.12
C PRO A 212 -18.98 4.34 -5.28
N SER A 213 -18.54 5.31 -4.47
CA SER A 213 -19.06 6.69 -4.50
C SER A 213 -18.57 7.50 -5.71
N MET A 214 -17.41 7.13 -6.26
CA MET A 214 -16.76 7.80 -7.39
C MET A 214 -16.89 6.97 -8.67
N SER A 215 -16.58 5.68 -8.62
CA SER A 215 -16.54 4.77 -9.77
C SER A 215 -17.85 4.70 -10.56
N LYS A 216 -19.00 4.89 -9.90
CA LYS A 216 -20.32 4.94 -10.55
C LYS A 216 -20.56 6.19 -11.41
N LYS A 217 -19.75 7.23 -11.20
CA LYS A 217 -19.85 8.54 -11.87
C LYS A 217 -18.79 8.72 -12.95
N LEU A 218 -17.92 7.72 -13.16
CA LEU A 218 -16.80 7.79 -14.09
C LEU A 218 -17.13 7.04 -15.38
N ASP A 219 -16.97 7.72 -16.52
CA ASP A 219 -17.04 7.08 -17.84
C ASP A 219 -15.74 6.33 -18.17
N ASN A 220 -14.61 6.81 -17.63
CA ASN A 220 -13.29 6.23 -17.84
C ASN A 220 -12.51 6.19 -16.52
N SER A 221 -11.63 5.19 -16.35
CA SER A 221 -10.72 5.15 -15.22
C SER A 221 -9.90 6.44 -15.17
N THR A 222 -9.88 7.10 -14.01
CA THR A 222 -9.42 8.48 -13.87
C THR A 222 -8.52 8.60 -12.65
N PHE A 223 -7.40 9.29 -12.80
CA PHE A 223 -6.54 9.58 -11.65
C PHE A 223 -7.24 10.55 -10.71
N THR A 224 -7.00 10.39 -9.42
CA THR A 224 -7.45 11.32 -8.39
C THR A 224 -6.25 11.79 -7.61
N VAL A 225 -6.10 13.09 -7.46
CA VAL A 225 -5.24 13.68 -6.43
C VAL A 225 -6.11 14.04 -5.24
N ARG A 226 -5.63 13.74 -4.04
CA ARG A 226 -6.34 13.95 -2.78
C ARG A 226 -5.42 14.69 -1.81
N ALA A 227 -5.93 15.78 -1.25
CA ALA A 227 -5.32 16.55 -0.18
C ALA A 227 -6.41 17.41 0.48
N ASP A 228 -6.35 17.57 1.80
CA ASP A 228 -7.12 18.60 2.49
C ASP A 228 -6.34 19.93 2.49
N ASP A 229 -7.02 21.04 2.23
CA ASP A 229 -6.39 22.35 2.08
C ASP A 229 -5.79 22.91 3.39
N ILE A 230 -6.25 22.42 4.53
CA ILE A 230 -5.78 22.81 5.87
C ILE A 230 -4.75 21.81 6.38
N ASP A 231 -5.08 20.53 6.20
CA ASP A 231 -4.47 19.41 6.90
C ASP A 231 -3.24 18.86 6.16
N ASP A 232 -3.20 19.03 4.83
CA ASP A 232 -2.17 18.49 3.93
C ASP A 232 -1.42 19.62 3.20
N ASN A 233 -0.69 19.32 2.11
CA ASN A 233 0.07 20.31 1.35
C ASN A 233 -0.58 20.62 -0.01
N PRO A 234 -1.32 21.73 -0.16
CA PRO A 234 -2.02 22.05 -1.40
C PRO A 234 -1.07 22.38 -2.56
N VAL A 235 0.18 22.78 -2.27
CA VAL A 235 1.19 23.03 -3.32
C VAL A 235 1.61 21.72 -3.98
N VAL A 236 1.75 20.64 -3.20
CA VAL A 236 2.03 19.30 -3.73
C VAL A 236 0.85 18.79 -4.56
N ALA A 237 -0.39 18.98 -4.08
CA ALA A 237 -1.59 18.60 -4.82
C ALA A 237 -1.68 19.29 -6.19
N GLU A 238 -1.42 20.60 -6.23
CA GLU A 238 -1.43 21.35 -7.49
C GLU A 238 -0.29 20.96 -8.43
N ALA A 239 0.89 20.61 -7.90
CA ALA A 239 1.99 20.07 -8.71
C ALA A 239 1.59 18.76 -9.40
N ILE A 240 0.94 17.84 -8.68
CA ILE A 240 0.43 16.58 -9.24
C ILE A 240 -0.63 16.82 -10.31
N LYS A 241 -1.60 17.70 -10.02
CA LYS A 241 -2.67 18.06 -10.96
C LYS A 241 -2.12 18.69 -12.24
N THR A 242 -1.18 19.63 -12.10
CA THR A 242 -0.53 20.32 -13.23
C THR A 242 0.27 19.32 -14.05
N ALA A 243 1.03 18.44 -13.40
CA ALA A 243 1.80 17.39 -14.04
C ALA A 243 0.91 16.48 -14.90
N ALA A 244 -0.17 15.93 -14.34
CA ALA A 244 -1.09 15.06 -15.07
C ALA A 244 -1.74 15.78 -16.27
N LYS A 245 -2.23 17.02 -16.07
CA LYS A 245 -2.82 17.83 -17.16
C LYS A 245 -1.83 18.12 -18.28
N SER A 246 -0.57 18.43 -17.96
CA SER A 246 0.49 18.67 -18.95
C SER A 246 0.77 17.46 -19.85
N GLN A 247 0.44 16.25 -19.37
CA GLN A 247 0.60 14.99 -20.09
C GLN A 247 -0.68 14.53 -20.78
N GLY A 248 -1.76 15.32 -20.75
CA GLY A 248 -3.07 14.93 -21.27
C GLY A 248 -3.74 13.80 -20.48
N ILE A 249 -3.34 13.59 -19.22
CA ILE A 249 -3.89 12.54 -18.36
C ILE A 249 -5.07 13.12 -17.55
N SER A 250 -6.21 12.44 -17.61
CA SER A 250 -7.40 12.82 -16.83
C SER A 250 -7.12 12.71 -15.33
N ILE A 251 -7.37 13.80 -14.60
CA ILE A 251 -7.20 13.87 -13.16
C ILE A 251 -8.31 14.70 -12.51
N ILE A 252 -8.82 14.21 -11.37
CA ILE A 252 -9.79 14.91 -10.51
C ILE A 252 -9.09 15.28 -9.21
N HIS A 253 -9.35 16.49 -8.69
CA HIS A 253 -8.97 16.86 -7.34
C HIS A 253 -10.12 16.53 -6.39
N ASP A 254 -9.88 15.63 -5.44
CA ASP A 254 -10.85 15.25 -4.41
C ASP A 254 -10.36 15.72 -3.03
N ASN A 255 -10.91 16.85 -2.60
CA ASN A 255 -10.62 17.45 -1.29
C ASN A 255 -11.54 16.91 -0.19
N SER A 256 -12.47 16.01 -0.52
CA SER A 256 -13.53 15.58 0.41
C SER A 256 -13.15 14.39 1.26
N THR A 257 -12.10 13.64 0.89
CA THR A 257 -11.76 12.34 1.50
C THR A 257 -10.57 12.39 2.45
N MET A 258 -9.83 13.50 2.51
CA MET A 258 -8.57 13.58 3.27
C MET A 258 -8.67 14.25 4.63
N LYS A 259 -9.79 14.95 4.90
CA LYS A 259 -9.99 15.61 6.20
C LYS A 259 -9.88 14.63 7.35
N ARG A 260 -8.95 14.87 8.28
CA ARG A 260 -8.78 14.00 9.45
C ARG A 260 -10.00 14.10 10.35
N THR A 261 -10.58 12.95 10.68
CA THR A 261 -11.76 12.84 11.54
C THR A 261 -11.41 11.96 12.74
N PRO A 262 -10.97 12.56 13.88
CA PRO A 262 -10.59 11.82 15.07
C PRO A 262 -11.71 10.88 15.54
N GLY A 263 -11.35 9.65 15.92
CA GLY A 263 -12.31 8.64 16.37
C GLY A 263 -13.07 7.90 15.26
N LYS A 264 -12.97 8.33 14.00
CA LYS A 264 -13.73 7.70 12.90
C LYS A 264 -13.40 6.22 12.70
N LEU A 265 -12.13 5.84 12.83
CA LEU A 265 -11.73 4.43 12.72
C LEU A 265 -12.27 3.59 13.88
N THR A 266 -12.27 4.15 15.10
CA THR A 266 -12.88 3.51 16.27
C THR A 266 -14.39 3.30 16.09
N GLU A 267 -15.11 4.30 15.57
CA GLU A 267 -16.52 4.17 15.23
C GLU A 267 -16.77 3.04 14.22
N ASN A 268 -15.99 3.02 13.13
CA ASN A 268 -16.10 2.00 12.09
C ASN A 268 -15.79 0.59 12.65
N LYS A 269 -14.77 0.47 13.50
CA LYS A 269 -14.41 -0.78 14.20
C LYS A 269 -15.53 -1.26 15.11
N ASN A 270 -16.15 -0.38 15.89
CA ASN A 270 -17.27 -0.75 16.76
C ASN A 270 -18.48 -1.20 15.95
N ALA A 271 -18.84 -0.45 14.89
CA ALA A 271 -19.94 -0.83 14.00
C ALA A 271 -19.69 -2.18 13.30
N PHE A 272 -18.45 -2.48 12.92
CA PHE A 272 -18.05 -3.79 12.41
C PHE A 272 -18.23 -4.89 13.47
N ALA A 273 -17.76 -4.65 14.70
CA ALA A 273 -17.88 -5.61 15.79
C ALA A 273 -19.34 -5.93 16.13
N ASP A 274 -20.21 -4.91 16.15
CA ASP A 274 -21.65 -5.08 16.40
C ASP A 274 -22.30 -5.98 15.34
N LYS A 275 -21.96 -5.82 14.05
CA LYS A 275 -22.42 -6.72 12.98
C LYS A 275 -21.95 -8.15 13.22
N LEU A 276 -20.69 -8.33 13.61
CA LEU A 276 -20.13 -9.67 13.87
C LEU A 276 -20.82 -10.34 15.07
N ILE A 277 -21.08 -9.59 16.15
CA ILE A 277 -21.82 -10.07 17.33
C ILE A 277 -23.24 -10.49 16.94
N SER A 278 -23.94 -9.67 16.14
CA SER A 278 -25.27 -10.00 15.64
C SER A 278 -25.27 -11.31 14.83
N SER A 279 -24.32 -11.48 13.91
CA SER A 279 -24.21 -12.72 13.13
C SER A 279 -23.84 -13.93 13.99
N ALA A 280 -23.00 -13.75 15.02
CA ALA A 280 -22.67 -14.82 15.96
C ALA A 280 -23.89 -15.25 16.80
N GLN A 281 -24.74 -14.30 17.19
CA GLN A 281 -25.98 -14.61 17.90
C GLN A 281 -26.96 -15.38 17.01
N GLN A 282 -27.13 -14.97 15.75
CA GLN A 282 -27.93 -15.72 14.77
C GLN A 282 -27.40 -17.15 14.60
N LEU A 283 -26.08 -17.32 14.50
CA LEU A 283 -25.47 -18.65 14.37
C LEU A 283 -25.81 -19.58 15.54
N LYS A 284 -25.90 -19.02 16.76
CA LYS A 284 -26.27 -19.77 17.97
C LYS A 284 -27.74 -20.21 17.96
N GLU A 285 -28.61 -19.42 17.36
CA GLU A 285 -30.06 -19.68 17.28
C GLU A 285 -30.42 -20.65 16.15
N ASN A 286 -29.63 -20.67 15.07
CA ASN A 286 -29.88 -21.50 13.89
C ASN A 286 -29.81 -23.01 14.19
N GLU A 287 -30.93 -23.70 13.97
CA GLU A 287 -31.03 -25.15 14.16
C GLU A 287 -30.56 -25.91 12.91
N TYR A 288 -30.89 -25.40 11.72
CA TYR A 288 -30.68 -26.11 10.48
C TYR A 288 -29.32 -25.82 9.85
N SER A 289 -28.74 -26.84 9.18
CA SER A 289 -27.42 -26.71 8.56
C SER A 289 -27.36 -25.63 7.47
N HIS A 290 -28.44 -25.43 6.71
CA HIS A 290 -28.47 -24.41 5.66
C HIS A 290 -28.40 -22.99 6.24
N GLU A 291 -29.11 -22.72 7.34
CA GLU A 291 -29.05 -21.44 8.06
C GLU A 291 -27.65 -21.20 8.64
N LYS A 292 -27.07 -22.21 9.29
CA LYS A 292 -25.69 -22.16 9.81
C LYS A 292 -24.68 -21.84 8.71
N VAL A 293 -24.79 -22.48 7.54
CA VAL A 293 -23.93 -22.21 6.39
C VAL A 293 -24.12 -20.78 5.87
N LEU A 294 -25.36 -20.30 5.73
CA LEU A 294 -25.63 -18.94 5.29
C LEU A 294 -25.04 -17.90 6.25
N THR A 295 -25.29 -18.03 7.55
CA THR A 295 -24.73 -17.12 8.56
C THR A 295 -23.20 -17.15 8.58
N LEU A 296 -22.57 -18.33 8.51
CA LEU A 296 -21.12 -18.43 8.43
C LEU A 296 -20.56 -17.82 7.14
N SER A 297 -21.29 -17.90 6.02
CA SER A 297 -20.86 -17.26 4.76
C SER A 297 -20.91 -15.74 4.84
N GLU A 298 -21.89 -15.15 5.52
CA GLU A 298 -21.95 -13.70 5.76
C GLU A 298 -20.85 -13.26 6.73
N ILE A 299 -20.54 -14.04 7.76
CA ILE A 299 -19.38 -13.78 8.63
C ILE A 299 -18.08 -13.81 7.82
N ALA A 300 -17.91 -14.83 6.97
CA ALA A 300 -16.73 -14.95 6.12
C ALA A 300 -16.58 -13.73 5.20
N LYS A 301 -17.66 -13.29 4.57
CA LYS A 301 -17.68 -12.10 3.71
C LYS A 301 -17.36 -10.82 4.50
N LEU A 302 -17.99 -10.64 5.66
CA LEU A 302 -17.72 -9.49 6.55
C LEU A 302 -16.23 -9.42 6.92
N VAL A 303 -15.63 -10.55 7.33
CA VAL A 303 -14.21 -10.63 7.67
C VAL A 303 -13.30 -10.45 6.46
N SER A 304 -13.66 -10.97 5.28
CA SER A 304 -12.81 -10.88 4.09
C SER A 304 -12.86 -9.53 3.37
N GLU A 305 -13.96 -8.78 3.53
CA GLU A 305 -14.21 -7.56 2.74
C GLU A 305 -14.20 -6.28 3.60
N ASP A 306 -14.89 -6.26 4.74
CA ASP A 306 -15.04 -5.03 5.53
C ASP A 306 -13.89 -4.82 6.53
N ALA A 307 -13.33 -5.91 7.07
CA ALA A 307 -12.36 -5.84 8.15
C ALA A 307 -11.04 -5.16 7.74
N GLY A 308 -10.67 -5.16 6.46
CA GLY A 308 -9.51 -4.40 5.96
C GLY A 308 -9.60 -2.92 6.29
N GLY A 309 -10.79 -2.34 6.28
CA GLY A 309 -11.00 -0.93 6.61
C GLY A 309 -10.92 -0.58 8.10
N ILE A 310 -10.65 -1.55 8.97
CA ILE A 310 -10.50 -1.32 10.41
C ILE A 310 -9.22 -1.92 11.01
N THR A 311 -8.50 -2.77 10.29
CA THR A 311 -7.22 -3.36 10.76
C THR A 311 -5.99 -2.74 10.12
N PHE A 312 -6.15 -1.98 9.04
CA PHE A 312 -5.01 -1.41 8.30
C PHE A 312 -4.20 -0.41 9.12
N MET A 313 -4.78 0.30 10.09
CA MET A 313 -4.06 1.28 10.89
C MET A 313 -4.58 1.33 12.33
N SER A 314 -3.72 1.67 13.27
CA SER A 314 -4.06 1.96 14.66
C SER A 314 -4.98 3.19 14.77
N ASP A 315 -6.06 3.10 15.55
CA ASP A 315 -7.07 4.17 15.75
C ASP A 315 -6.48 5.56 16.02
N ARG A 316 -5.50 5.64 16.93
CA ARG A 316 -4.85 6.91 17.32
C ARG A 316 -3.97 7.44 16.20
N LEU A 317 -3.26 6.57 15.48
CA LEU A 317 -2.43 6.97 14.36
C LEU A 317 -3.29 7.48 13.20
N HIS A 318 -4.39 6.78 12.88
CA HIS A 318 -5.35 7.21 11.87
C HIS A 318 -5.92 8.60 12.16
N SER A 319 -6.17 8.92 13.43
CA SER A 319 -6.65 10.25 13.84
C SER A 319 -5.61 11.36 13.59
N ILE A 320 -4.32 11.02 13.46
CA ILE A 320 -3.21 11.95 13.25
C ILE A 320 -2.81 12.01 11.78
N LEU A 321 -2.78 10.88 11.07
CA LEU A 321 -2.25 10.79 9.70
C LEU A 321 -3.34 10.66 8.62
N GLY A 322 -4.58 10.37 9.00
CA GLY A 322 -5.64 9.98 8.07
C GLY A 322 -5.43 8.58 7.51
N GLY A 323 -6.38 8.11 6.70
CA GLY A 323 -6.40 6.74 6.17
C GLY A 323 -5.46 6.46 4.99
N VAL A 324 -4.45 7.31 4.78
CA VAL A 324 -3.41 7.13 3.74
C VAL A 324 -2.00 7.43 4.33
N GLY A 325 -1.91 7.49 5.66
CA GLY A 325 -0.65 7.76 6.37
C GLY A 325 0.05 9.07 6.00
N LEU A 326 -0.71 10.16 5.74
CA LEU A 326 -0.11 11.46 5.40
C LEU A 326 0.31 12.19 6.68
N LEU A 327 1.59 12.53 6.79
CA LEU A 327 2.07 13.44 7.81
C LEU A 327 1.49 14.85 7.54
N PRO A 328 0.83 15.49 8.51
CA PRO A 328 0.17 16.78 8.29
C PRO A 328 1.08 17.83 7.65
N ALA A 329 0.51 18.63 6.76
CA ALA A 329 1.15 19.71 5.99
C ALA A 329 2.28 19.30 5.02
N THR A 330 2.60 18.02 4.89
CA THR A 330 3.81 17.60 4.15
C THR A 330 3.55 17.10 2.73
N SER A 331 2.35 16.63 2.44
CA SER A 331 2.14 15.78 1.27
C SER A 331 0.78 15.98 0.62
N ALA A 332 0.67 15.40 -0.57
CA ALA A 332 -0.58 15.06 -1.21
C ALA A 332 -0.43 13.67 -1.82
N VAL A 333 -1.55 13.02 -2.09
CA VAL A 333 -1.57 11.65 -2.58
C VAL A 333 -2.32 11.51 -3.89
N TYR A 334 -1.90 10.59 -4.76
CA TYR A 334 -2.67 10.25 -5.94
C TYR A 334 -2.77 8.75 -6.21
N ASN A 335 -3.89 8.37 -6.80
CA ASN A 335 -4.29 7.00 -7.10
C ASN A 335 -5.10 6.95 -8.40
N LEU A 336 -5.34 5.76 -8.93
CA LEU A 336 -6.18 5.56 -10.11
C LEU A 336 -7.53 4.97 -9.70
N VAL A 337 -8.64 5.68 -9.98
CA VAL A 337 -9.99 5.17 -9.70
C VAL A 337 -10.55 4.52 -10.96
N VAL A 338 -11.00 3.27 -10.85
CA VAL A 338 -11.61 2.51 -11.96
C VAL A 338 -13.10 2.79 -12.08
N THR A 339 -13.68 2.52 -13.25
CA THR A 339 -15.13 2.65 -13.47
C THR A 339 -15.91 1.48 -12.85
N GLU A 340 -17.23 1.66 -12.68
CA GLU A 340 -18.10 0.55 -12.28
C GLU A 340 -18.09 -0.60 -13.30
N ASN A 341 -17.99 -0.30 -14.60
CA ASN A 341 -17.92 -1.34 -15.64
C ASN A 341 -16.64 -2.17 -15.53
N TYR A 342 -15.49 -1.51 -15.31
CA TYR A 342 -14.23 -2.22 -15.05
C TYR A 342 -14.39 -3.16 -13.85
N PHE A 343 -14.99 -2.67 -12.75
CA PHE A 343 -15.19 -3.47 -11.55
C PHE A 343 -16.12 -4.66 -11.79
N LYS A 344 -17.21 -4.51 -12.54
CA LYS A 344 -18.12 -5.62 -12.87
C LYS A 344 -17.43 -6.73 -13.68
N GLU A 345 -16.50 -6.37 -14.55
CA GLU A 345 -15.75 -7.32 -15.37
C GLU A 345 -14.59 -7.98 -14.59
N ASN A 346 -13.82 -7.19 -13.83
CA ASN A 346 -12.57 -7.65 -13.22
C ASN A 346 -12.72 -8.08 -11.75
N ILE A 347 -13.76 -7.59 -11.06
CA ILE A 347 -14.09 -7.83 -9.63
C ILE A 347 -13.01 -7.32 -8.64
N MET A 348 -11.80 -7.03 -9.13
CA MET A 348 -10.68 -6.53 -8.36
C MET A 348 -9.80 -5.66 -9.27
N PRO A 349 -9.43 -4.44 -8.85
CA PRO A 349 -8.41 -3.70 -9.55
C PRO A 349 -7.06 -4.42 -9.51
N VAL A 350 -6.38 -4.41 -10.65
CA VAL A 350 -4.98 -4.80 -10.77
C VAL A 350 -4.25 -3.74 -11.58
N ILE A 351 -3.02 -3.43 -11.17
CA ILE A 351 -2.14 -2.55 -11.93
C ILE A 351 -1.69 -3.28 -13.19
N THR A 352 -1.89 -2.66 -14.35
CA THR A 352 -1.35 -3.10 -15.64
C THR A 352 -0.03 -2.38 -15.95
N ASP A 353 0.71 -2.85 -16.96
CA ASP A 353 1.92 -2.15 -17.42
C ASP A 353 1.61 -0.76 -18.00
N THR A 354 0.41 -0.58 -18.57
CA THR A 354 -0.07 0.73 -19.04
C THR A 354 -0.35 1.66 -17.88
N ASP A 355 -1.04 1.17 -16.84
CA ASP A 355 -1.31 1.96 -15.62
C ASP A 355 0.01 2.40 -14.98
N LEU A 356 0.96 1.48 -14.79
CA LEU A 356 2.27 1.76 -14.20
C LEU A 356 3.01 2.87 -14.96
N LYS A 357 3.04 2.83 -16.29
CA LYS A 357 3.64 3.90 -17.11
C LYS A 357 2.96 5.25 -16.92
N LEU A 358 1.63 5.29 -16.73
CA LEU A 358 0.91 6.53 -16.46
C LEU A 358 1.22 7.06 -15.05
N PHE A 359 1.24 6.19 -14.04
CA PHE A 359 1.64 6.56 -12.69
C PHE A 359 3.05 7.17 -12.65
N GLU A 360 4.02 6.55 -13.33
CA GLU A 360 5.40 7.04 -13.42
C GLU A 360 5.50 8.40 -14.11
N LYS A 361 4.76 8.58 -15.22
CA LYS A 361 4.73 9.88 -15.93
C LYS A 361 4.23 10.99 -15.00
N ILE A 362 3.16 10.72 -14.24
CA ILE A 362 2.67 11.66 -13.23
C ILE A 362 3.75 11.90 -12.17
N ALA A 363 4.36 10.85 -11.61
CA ALA A 363 5.39 10.98 -10.56
C ALA A 363 6.55 11.89 -11.00
N VAL A 364 7.17 11.58 -12.15
CA VAL A 364 8.32 12.32 -12.69
C VAL A 364 7.95 13.76 -13.04
N LYS A 365 6.78 14.00 -13.65
CA LYS A 365 6.35 15.36 -13.95
C LYS A 365 5.94 16.14 -12.71
N SER A 366 5.39 15.47 -11.69
CA SER A 366 5.05 16.11 -10.41
C SER A 366 6.29 16.60 -9.68
N ILE A 367 7.40 15.85 -9.73
CA ILE A 367 8.69 16.31 -9.20
C ILE A 367 9.14 17.61 -9.90
N ASN A 368 9.05 17.65 -11.22
CA ASN A 368 9.43 18.82 -12.01
C ASN A 368 8.54 20.04 -11.73
N GLU A 369 7.24 19.85 -11.50
CA GLU A 369 6.34 20.96 -11.13
C GLU A 369 6.52 21.39 -9.67
N LEU A 370 6.79 20.44 -8.78
CA LEU A 370 7.03 20.72 -7.35
C LEU A 370 8.37 21.43 -7.15
N SER A 371 9.43 21.09 -7.90
CA SER A 371 10.73 21.73 -7.77
C SER A 371 10.69 23.23 -8.07
N LYS A 372 9.85 23.66 -9.03
CA LYS A 372 9.59 25.09 -9.33
C LYS A 372 8.91 25.84 -8.19
N ASN A 373 8.23 25.11 -7.29
CA ASN A 373 7.44 25.66 -6.19
C ASN A 373 7.91 25.12 -4.83
N LEU A 374 9.15 24.63 -4.75
CA LEU A 374 9.65 23.90 -3.59
C LEU A 374 9.66 24.77 -2.34
N ASP A 375 10.10 26.02 -2.45
CA ASP A 375 10.12 26.98 -1.34
C ASP A 375 8.72 27.14 -0.74
N LYS A 376 7.71 27.39 -1.59
CA LYS A 376 6.31 27.53 -1.15
C LYS A 376 5.77 26.27 -0.47
N ALA A 377 6.06 25.10 -1.03
CA ALA A 377 5.63 23.83 -0.45
C ALA A 377 6.33 23.56 0.90
N THR A 378 7.59 23.95 1.02
CA THR A 378 8.42 23.80 2.22
C THR A 378 8.02 24.79 3.31
N ASP A 379 7.71 26.04 2.95
CA ASP A 379 7.16 27.05 3.86
C ASP A 379 5.82 26.58 4.42
N HIS A 380 4.94 26.03 3.57
CA HIS A 380 3.67 25.45 4.04
C HIS A 380 3.89 24.33 5.05
N LEU A 381 4.84 23.42 4.78
CA LEU A 381 5.22 22.36 5.72
C LEU A 381 5.66 22.95 7.06
N PHE A 382 6.64 23.86 7.07
CA PHE A 382 7.19 24.37 8.34
C PHE A 382 6.20 25.24 9.13
N ASN A 383 5.31 25.95 8.45
CA ASN A 383 4.33 26.81 9.11
C ASN A 383 3.13 26.04 9.68
N ASN A 384 2.79 24.87 9.13
CA ASN A 384 1.56 24.15 9.49
C ASN A 384 1.79 22.76 10.11
N GLN A 385 3.03 22.23 10.08
CA GLN A 385 3.32 20.91 10.65
C GLN A 385 3.29 20.94 12.19
N SER A 386 2.21 20.44 12.77
CA SER A 386 2.12 20.16 14.21
C SER A 386 2.66 18.76 14.52
N LYS A 387 3.85 18.67 15.12
CA LYS A 387 4.47 17.38 15.51
C LYS A 387 3.96 16.83 16.85
N THR A 388 3.28 17.64 17.66
CA THR A 388 3.01 17.34 19.07
C THR A 388 2.20 16.05 19.27
N LEU A 389 1.13 15.85 18.50
CA LEU A 389 0.28 14.65 18.64
C LEU A 389 1.02 13.36 18.20
N LEU A 390 1.84 13.46 17.15
CA LEU A 390 2.61 12.33 16.67
C LEU A 390 3.77 11.99 17.62
N ASP A 391 4.46 13.01 18.13
CA ASP A 391 5.54 12.83 19.11
C ASP A 391 5.00 12.19 20.40
N GLU A 392 3.80 12.58 20.85
CA GLU A 392 3.12 11.93 21.96
C GLU A 392 2.71 10.50 21.64
N TYR A 393 2.22 10.22 20.43
CA TYR A 393 1.90 8.85 20.01
C TYR A 393 3.14 7.96 20.01
N VAL A 394 4.26 8.44 19.44
CA VAL A 394 5.53 7.72 19.38
C VAL A 394 6.07 7.41 20.78
N LYS A 395 5.85 8.28 21.78
CA LYS A 395 6.22 8.00 23.18
C LYS A 395 5.39 6.87 23.81
N THR A 396 4.19 6.60 23.30
CA THR A 396 3.27 5.60 23.87
C THR A 396 3.40 4.21 23.26
N ILE A 397 4.11 4.07 22.14
CA ILE A 397 4.25 2.81 21.43
C ILE A 397 5.67 2.25 21.62
N ASN A 398 5.78 0.97 21.97
CA ASN A 398 7.07 0.26 22.05
C ASN A 398 7.53 -0.13 20.63
N ILE A 399 7.95 0.86 19.83
CA ILE A 399 8.40 0.68 18.44
C ILE A 399 9.84 1.15 18.26
#